data_AF-A0A953NYW0-F1
#
_entry.id   AF-A0A953NYW0-F1
#
_cell.length_a   1.000
_cell.length_b   1.000
_cell.length_c   1.000
_cell.angle_alpha   90.00
_cell.angle_beta   90.00
_cell.angle_gamma   90.00
#
_symmetry.space_group_name_H-M   'P 1'
#
loop_
_entity.id
_entity.type
_entity.pdbx_description
1 polymer ?
#
loop_
_entity_poly.entity_id
_entity_poly.type
_entity_poly.pdbx_seq_one_letter_code
_entity_poly.pdbx_strand_id
1 'polypeptide(L)'
;MTHLHQANSVITSCTYLQQGGILSRGFAEDHGLQQSAQPTDELDRKYGIWHSIFVPHVDIHDRQGRTKAPNLFGPVLFVLDLDVLLRLPPGTEVRVTKRSPAYWYNTEPDSARWFQNAEEVAKNLSPDDLHKMPAIQTPSGRLDFPNRRARIILDDPQRQVRSGVNAYTHAEARLREAAEHGKVEVSIERRKCQTGCICASKYAAWSTPVVDFYFG
;
A
#
# COMPACT_ATOMS: atom_id res chain seq x y z
N MET A 1 1.84 10.03 14.92
CA MET A 1 1.28 9.17 13.85
C MET A 1 -0.19 9.51 13.73
N THR A 2 -0.68 9.90 12.56
CA THR A 2 -2.10 10.28 12.37
C THR A 2 -2.80 9.48 11.28
N HIS A 3 -2.04 8.78 10.44
CA HIS A 3 -2.58 7.98 9.34
C HIS A 3 -1.73 6.71 9.14
N LEU A 4 -2.35 5.70 8.55
CA LEU A 4 -1.70 4.55 7.94
C LEU A 4 -1.71 4.70 6.42
N HIS A 5 -0.75 4.06 5.75
CA HIS A 5 -0.50 4.25 4.34
C HIS A 5 -0.37 2.90 3.65
N GLN A 6 -0.96 2.75 2.47
CA GLN A 6 -0.87 1.53 1.68
C GLN A 6 -0.67 1.91 0.21
N ALA A 7 0.48 1.55 -0.35
CA ALA A 7 0.83 1.86 -1.74
C ALA A 7 0.63 0.66 -2.65
N ASN A 8 0.15 0.89 -3.88
CA ASN A 8 -0.07 -0.16 -4.87
C ASN A 8 -0.05 0.38 -6.31
N SER A 9 -0.03 -0.55 -7.27
CA SER A 9 -0.31 -0.26 -8.69
C SER A 9 -1.76 0.19 -8.89
N VAL A 10 -2.04 0.85 -10.02
CA VAL A 10 -3.41 1.21 -10.40
C VAL A 10 -4.32 -0.02 -10.51
N ILE A 11 -3.82 -1.11 -11.09
CA ILE A 11 -4.57 -2.36 -11.23
C ILE A 11 -5.04 -2.89 -9.88
N THR A 12 -4.12 -3.09 -8.91
CA THR A 12 -4.48 -3.61 -7.59
C THR A 12 -5.39 -2.64 -6.84
N SER A 13 -5.15 -1.34 -6.99
CA SER A 13 -5.95 -0.31 -6.32
C SER A 13 -7.38 -0.23 -6.86
N CYS A 14 -7.59 -0.48 -8.15
CA CYS A 14 -8.93 -0.61 -8.73
C CYS A 14 -9.69 -1.77 -8.08
N THR A 15 -9.04 -2.92 -7.90
CA THR A 15 -9.63 -4.07 -7.19
C THR A 15 -10.04 -3.70 -5.77
N TYR A 16 -9.21 -2.97 -5.03
CA TYR A 16 -9.55 -2.54 -3.67
C TYR A 16 -10.78 -1.63 -3.64
N LEU A 17 -10.87 -0.68 -4.58
CA LEU A 17 -12.02 0.20 -4.72
C LEU A 17 -13.29 -0.57 -5.08
N GLN A 18 -13.22 -1.51 -6.02
CA GLN A 18 -14.35 -2.38 -6.40
C GLN A 18 -14.85 -3.24 -5.23
N GLN A 19 -13.93 -3.75 -4.41
CA GLN A 19 -14.29 -4.54 -3.21
C GLN A 19 -14.62 -3.66 -1.99
N GLY A 20 -14.41 -2.36 -2.10
CA GLY A 20 -14.67 -1.36 -1.06
C GLY A 20 -13.82 -1.52 0.20
N GLY A 21 -12.58 -1.99 0.03
CA GLY A 21 -11.58 -2.10 1.10
C GLY A 21 -10.23 -2.60 0.58
N ILE A 22 -9.19 -2.43 1.39
CA ILE A 22 -7.85 -2.96 1.09
C ILE A 22 -7.87 -4.47 1.36
N LEU A 23 -7.40 -5.26 0.40
CA LEU A 23 -7.39 -6.71 0.49
C LEU A 23 -6.00 -7.22 0.85
N SER A 24 -5.95 -8.32 1.60
CA SER A 24 -4.72 -9.10 1.63
C SER A 24 -4.47 -9.73 0.26
N ARG A 25 -3.20 -9.98 -0.05
CA ARG A 25 -2.83 -10.55 -1.34
C ARG A 25 -3.33 -11.98 -1.50
N GLY A 26 -3.33 -12.75 -0.40
CA GLY A 26 -3.94 -14.07 -0.35
C GLY A 26 -5.44 -14.05 -0.59
N PHE A 27 -6.18 -13.11 0.01
CA PHE A 27 -7.62 -12.99 -0.28
C PHE A 27 -7.87 -12.70 -1.77
N ALA A 28 -7.11 -11.79 -2.37
CA ALA A 28 -7.26 -11.48 -3.78
C ALA A 28 -6.95 -12.70 -4.68
N GLU A 29 -5.92 -13.48 -4.35
CA GLU A 29 -5.57 -14.72 -5.06
C GLU A 29 -6.66 -15.79 -4.94
N ASP A 30 -7.12 -16.08 -3.72
CA ASP A 30 -8.14 -17.10 -3.45
C ASP A 30 -9.46 -16.84 -4.19
N HIS A 31 -9.76 -15.57 -4.44
CA HIS A 31 -11.01 -15.13 -5.09
C HIS A 31 -10.82 -14.79 -6.58
N GLY A 32 -9.64 -15.06 -7.16
CA GLY A 32 -9.36 -14.77 -8.56
C GLY A 32 -9.43 -13.28 -8.91
N LEU A 33 -9.20 -12.41 -7.93
CA LEU A 33 -9.24 -10.96 -8.10
C LEU A 33 -7.93 -10.45 -8.71
N GLN A 34 -8.05 -9.42 -9.55
CA GLN A 34 -6.91 -8.87 -10.24
C GLN A 34 -5.95 -8.16 -9.27
N GLN A 35 -4.67 -8.49 -9.33
CA GLN A 35 -3.62 -7.78 -8.61
C GLN A 35 -2.31 -7.85 -9.38
N SER A 36 -1.50 -6.80 -9.32
CA SER A 36 -0.14 -6.82 -9.86
C SER A 36 0.77 -7.66 -8.96
N ALA A 37 1.71 -8.41 -9.54
CA ALA A 37 2.75 -9.08 -8.77
C ALA A 37 3.58 -8.07 -7.96
N GLN A 38 4.01 -8.46 -6.75
CA GLN A 38 4.91 -7.65 -5.93
C GLN A 38 6.24 -8.38 -5.65
N PRO A 39 7.34 -7.66 -5.42
CA PRO A 39 8.65 -8.27 -5.16
C PRO A 39 8.71 -9.17 -3.92
N THR A 40 7.75 -9.05 -3.00
CA THR A 40 7.72 -9.81 -1.74
C THR A 40 6.77 -11.00 -1.75
N ASP A 41 6.03 -11.25 -2.83
CA ASP A 41 4.95 -12.27 -2.87
C ASP A 41 5.42 -13.66 -2.41
N GLU A 42 6.57 -14.12 -2.89
CA GLU A 42 7.14 -15.42 -2.49
C GLU A 42 7.56 -15.47 -1.01
N LEU A 43 8.13 -14.37 -0.50
CA LEU A 43 8.53 -14.25 0.90
C LEU A 43 7.31 -14.22 1.82
N ASP A 44 6.26 -13.51 1.41
CA ASP A 44 5.04 -13.36 2.19
C ASP A 44 4.31 -14.70 2.33
N ARG A 45 4.25 -15.51 1.25
CA ARG A 45 3.77 -16.91 1.32
C ARG A 45 4.63 -17.76 2.24
N LYS A 46 5.96 -17.71 2.05
CA LYS A 46 6.92 -18.50 2.82
C LYS A 46 6.87 -18.22 4.32
N TYR A 47 6.64 -16.96 4.71
CA TYR A 47 6.58 -16.56 6.11
C TYR A 47 5.17 -16.61 6.71
N GLY A 48 4.18 -17.11 5.96
CA GLY A 48 2.81 -17.29 6.46
C GLY A 48 2.05 -15.97 6.68
N ILE A 49 2.44 -14.91 5.97
CA ILE A 49 1.86 -13.55 6.08
C ILE A 49 1.13 -13.13 4.81
N TRP A 50 0.89 -14.06 3.88
CA TRP A 50 0.22 -13.81 2.61
C TRP A 50 -1.20 -13.24 2.75
N HIS A 51 -1.89 -13.61 3.84
CA HIS A 51 -3.22 -13.11 4.18
C HIS A 51 -3.20 -11.90 5.12
N SER A 52 -2.03 -11.35 5.42
CA SER A 52 -1.89 -10.11 6.19
C SER A 52 -1.95 -8.88 5.27
N ILE A 53 -2.52 -7.80 5.78
CA ILE A 53 -2.60 -6.50 5.13
C ILE A 53 -1.57 -5.59 5.80
N PHE A 54 -0.55 -5.20 5.05
CA PHE A 54 0.50 -4.29 5.53
C PHE A 54 0.09 -2.84 5.33
N VAL A 55 0.11 -2.07 6.41
CA VAL A 55 -0.31 -0.66 6.42
C VAL A 55 0.73 0.21 7.14
N PRO A 56 1.90 0.49 6.51
CA PRO A 56 2.92 1.39 7.04
C PRO A 56 2.36 2.64 7.73
N HIS A 57 2.90 2.99 8.90
CA HIS A 57 2.51 4.20 9.64
C HIS A 57 3.10 5.50 9.06
N VAL A 58 3.85 5.38 7.97
CA VAL A 58 4.53 6.46 7.26
C VAL A 58 4.30 6.35 5.76
N ASP A 59 4.19 7.48 5.09
CA ASP A 59 4.31 7.51 3.63
C ASP A 59 5.78 7.26 3.25
N ILE A 60 6.06 6.04 2.78
CA ILE A 60 7.39 5.61 2.37
C ILE A 60 7.95 6.51 1.26
N HIS A 61 7.10 7.02 0.36
CA HIS A 61 7.53 7.93 -0.72
C HIS A 61 8.21 9.18 -0.12
N ASP A 62 7.57 9.78 0.88
CA ASP A 62 8.00 11.04 1.49
C ASP A 62 9.14 10.85 2.51
N ARG A 63 9.39 9.61 2.96
CA ARG A 63 10.30 9.28 4.08
C ARG A 63 11.54 8.49 3.68
N GLN A 64 11.80 8.22 2.40
CA GLN A 64 13.00 7.54 1.87
C GLN A 64 14.33 8.35 2.00
N GLY A 65 14.61 8.92 3.17
CA GLY A 65 15.89 9.55 3.50
C GLY A 65 16.25 10.74 2.59
N ARG A 66 17.51 10.79 2.13
CA ARG A 66 18.04 11.90 1.30
C ARG A 66 17.49 11.92 -0.14
N THR A 67 16.84 10.85 -0.58
CA THR A 67 16.25 10.75 -1.93
C THR A 67 14.84 10.20 -1.84
N LYS A 68 13.87 11.09 -1.60
CA LYS A 68 12.44 10.76 -1.74
C LYS A 68 12.19 10.29 -3.16
N ALA A 69 11.54 9.15 -3.34
CA ALA A 69 11.44 8.48 -4.63
C ALA A 69 10.08 7.76 -4.76
N PRO A 70 9.71 7.32 -5.99
CA PRO A 70 8.48 6.58 -6.19
C PRO A 70 8.42 5.36 -5.27
N ASN A 71 7.23 5.07 -4.76
CA ASN A 71 7.05 3.86 -3.98
C ASN A 71 7.20 2.64 -4.89
N LEU A 72 7.99 1.66 -4.46
CA LEU A 72 8.25 0.44 -5.22
C LEU A 72 6.97 -0.37 -5.48
N PHE A 73 5.96 -0.25 -4.60
CA PHE A 73 4.70 -0.96 -4.76
C PHE A 73 3.74 -0.30 -5.77
N GLY A 74 3.95 0.99 -6.08
CA GLY A 74 3.22 1.70 -7.11
C GLY A 74 2.78 3.12 -6.74
N PRO A 75 2.11 3.81 -7.69
CA PRO A 75 1.86 5.24 -7.63
C PRO A 75 0.60 5.63 -6.86
N VAL A 76 -0.22 4.67 -6.45
CA VAL A 76 -1.48 4.90 -5.74
C VAL A 76 -1.24 4.69 -4.24
N LEU A 77 -1.39 5.74 -3.44
CA LEU A 77 -1.27 5.67 -1.99
C LEU A 77 -2.62 5.87 -1.33
N PHE A 78 -3.17 4.82 -0.72
CA PHE A 78 -4.30 4.95 0.21
C PHE A 78 -3.81 5.55 1.53
N VAL A 79 -4.57 6.52 2.04
CA VAL A 79 -4.35 7.18 3.32
C VAL A 79 -5.54 6.87 4.22
N LEU A 80 -5.27 6.14 5.31
CA LEU A 80 -6.29 5.67 6.26
C LEU A 80 -6.14 6.41 7.58
N ASP A 81 -7.25 6.92 8.12
CA ASP A 81 -7.26 7.43 9.50
C ASP A 81 -7.05 6.29 10.50
N LEU A 82 -6.40 6.59 11.63
CA LEU A 82 -6.15 5.57 12.67
C LEU A 82 -7.43 4.96 13.25
N ASP A 83 -8.55 5.66 13.12
CA ASP A 83 -9.88 5.17 13.50
C ASP A 83 -10.23 3.82 12.85
N VAL A 84 -9.60 3.46 11.73
CA VAL A 84 -9.77 2.13 11.13
C VAL A 84 -9.36 1.00 12.09
N LEU A 85 -8.35 1.24 12.93
CA LEU A 85 -7.88 0.26 13.93
C LEU A 85 -8.89 0.08 15.08
N LEU A 86 -9.71 1.10 15.36
CA LEU A 86 -10.75 1.05 16.39
C LEU A 86 -12.02 0.34 15.91
N ARG A 87 -12.13 0.06 14.59
CA ARG A 87 -13.32 -0.52 13.95
C ARG A 87 -13.05 -1.91 13.36
N LEU A 88 -11.94 -2.54 13.75
CA LEU A 88 -11.59 -3.86 13.26
C LEU A 88 -12.63 -4.91 13.71
N PRO A 89 -13.03 -5.83 12.83
CA PRO A 89 -14.01 -6.85 13.20
C PRO A 89 -13.45 -7.80 14.27
N PRO A 90 -14.31 -8.41 15.10
CA PRO A 90 -13.90 -9.46 16.03
C PRO A 90 -13.12 -10.58 15.32
N GLY A 91 -12.08 -11.10 15.96
CA GLY A 91 -11.19 -12.10 15.38
C GLY A 91 -10.10 -11.53 14.48
N THR A 92 -9.99 -10.21 14.36
CA THR A 92 -8.82 -9.56 13.73
C THR A 92 -7.57 -9.73 14.57
N GLU A 93 -6.47 -10.14 13.94
CA GLU A 93 -5.14 -10.10 14.51
C GLU A 93 -4.40 -8.85 14.01
N VAL A 94 -3.75 -8.13 14.94
CA VAL A 94 -2.87 -7.00 14.63
C VAL A 94 -1.50 -7.27 15.21
N ARG A 95 -0.49 -7.28 14.35
CA ARG A 95 0.92 -7.44 14.74
C ARG A 95 1.72 -6.28 14.19
N VAL A 96 2.87 -5.99 14.79
CA VAL A 96 3.78 -4.94 14.31
C VAL A 96 5.15 -5.56 14.06
N THR A 97 5.67 -5.37 12.85
CA THR A 97 6.98 -5.91 12.50
C THR A 97 8.10 -5.13 13.19
N LYS A 98 9.16 -5.81 13.62
CA LYS A 98 10.42 -5.18 14.06
C LYS A 98 11.30 -4.75 12.89
N ARG A 99 11.07 -5.36 11.73
CA ARG A 99 11.72 -5.09 10.44
C ARG A 99 10.86 -5.61 9.30
N SER A 100 10.98 -5.03 8.10
CA SER A 100 10.20 -5.43 6.94
C SER A 100 10.42 -6.92 6.61
N PRO A 101 9.37 -7.68 6.26
CA PRO A 101 9.48 -9.09 5.91
C PRO A 101 10.50 -9.41 4.81
N ALA A 102 10.74 -8.45 3.92
CA ALA A 102 11.75 -8.55 2.86
C ALA A 102 13.18 -8.80 3.38
N TYR A 103 13.44 -8.53 4.67
CA TYR A 103 14.76 -8.70 5.27
C TYR A 103 14.85 -9.85 6.28
N TRP A 104 13.74 -10.56 6.54
CA TRP A 104 13.74 -11.65 7.53
C TRP A 104 14.66 -12.81 7.11
N TYR A 105 15.21 -13.50 8.10
CA TYR A 105 15.96 -14.74 7.89
C TYR A 105 15.13 -15.95 8.28
N ASN A 106 15.36 -17.09 7.62
CA ASN A 106 14.64 -18.33 7.90
C ASN A 106 14.83 -18.83 9.33
N THR A 107 16.00 -18.54 9.90
CA THR A 107 16.40 -18.95 11.25
C THR A 107 15.93 -17.99 12.33
N GLU A 108 15.37 -16.83 11.97
CA GLU A 108 14.86 -15.87 12.96
C GLU A 108 13.59 -16.43 13.63
N PRO A 109 13.54 -16.45 14.97
CA PRO A 109 12.32 -16.78 15.68
C PRO A 109 11.28 -15.67 15.49
N ASP A 110 10.01 -16.03 15.71
CA ASP A 110 8.88 -15.11 15.61
C ASP A 110 9.05 -13.86 16.49
N SER A 111 9.63 -14.01 17.69
CA SER A 111 9.91 -12.89 18.62
C SER A 111 10.95 -11.88 18.11
N ALA A 112 11.78 -12.26 17.14
CA ALA A 112 12.70 -11.36 16.46
C ALA A 112 12.03 -10.60 15.29
N ARG A 113 10.96 -11.18 14.71
CA ARG A 113 10.21 -10.59 13.61
C ARG A 113 9.15 -9.61 14.08
N TRP A 114 8.53 -9.87 15.23
CA TRP A 114 7.36 -9.14 15.72
C TRP A 114 7.59 -8.52 17.09
N PHE A 115 7.01 -7.34 17.28
CA PHE A 115 6.80 -6.78 18.60
C PHE A 115 5.90 -7.70 19.41
N GLN A 116 6.27 -7.94 20.67
CA GLN A 116 5.61 -8.91 21.54
C GLN A 116 4.45 -8.28 22.32
N ASN A 117 4.44 -6.96 22.50
CA ASN A 117 3.38 -6.24 23.19
C ASN A 117 3.38 -4.75 22.82
N ALA A 118 2.33 -4.05 23.26
CA ALA A 118 2.14 -2.63 22.99
C ALA A 118 3.22 -1.76 23.65
N GLU A 119 3.74 -2.14 24.83
CA GLU A 119 4.83 -1.41 25.48
C GLU A 119 6.11 -1.43 24.63
N GLU A 120 6.43 -2.57 24.02
CA GLU A 120 7.57 -2.71 23.13
C GLU A 120 7.41 -1.86 21.87
N VAL A 121 6.20 -1.81 21.29
CA VAL A 121 5.89 -0.91 20.17
C VAL A 121 6.09 0.54 20.59
N ALA A 122 5.47 0.97 21.71
CA ALA A 122 5.54 2.34 22.18
C ALA A 122 6.98 2.80 22.46
N LYS A 123 7.84 1.89 22.92
CA LYS A 123 9.25 2.17 23.22
C LYS A 123 10.15 2.22 21.98
N ASN A 124 9.86 1.42 20.95
CA ASN A 124 10.82 1.15 19.87
C ASN A 124 10.33 1.54 18.46
N LEU A 125 9.07 1.95 18.30
CA LEU A 125 8.55 2.44 17.03
C LEU A 125 8.86 3.93 16.87
N SER A 126 9.85 4.25 16.03
CA SER A 126 10.13 5.64 15.68
C SER A 126 9.08 6.18 14.71
N PRO A 127 8.71 7.48 14.80
CA PRO A 127 7.90 8.16 13.78
C PRO A 127 8.51 8.15 12.37
N ASP A 128 9.81 7.87 12.25
CA ASP A 128 10.57 7.84 10.99
C ASP A 128 10.86 6.41 10.48
N ASP A 129 10.41 5.37 11.19
CA ASP A 129 10.70 3.99 10.82
C ASP A 129 9.97 3.58 9.53
N LEU A 130 10.71 3.20 8.49
CA LEU A 130 10.14 2.68 7.24
C LEU A 130 9.91 1.16 7.26
N HIS A 131 10.55 0.47 8.21
CA HIS A 131 10.65 -0.99 8.21
C HIS A 131 9.76 -1.66 9.26
N LYS A 132 9.30 -0.89 10.26
CA LYS A 132 8.38 -1.37 11.28
C LYS A 132 6.99 -0.95 10.87
N MET A 133 6.07 -1.89 10.69
CA MET A 133 4.73 -1.57 10.21
C MET A 133 3.68 -2.53 10.79
N PRO A 134 2.45 -2.05 11.00
CA PRO A 134 1.33 -2.91 11.30
C PRO A 134 1.05 -3.89 10.15
N ALA A 135 0.77 -5.13 10.52
CA ALA A 135 0.23 -6.19 9.69
C ALA A 135 -1.12 -6.59 10.31
N ILE A 136 -2.19 -6.50 9.51
CA ILE A 136 -3.56 -6.74 9.96
C ILE A 136 -4.10 -7.96 9.23
N GLN A 137 -4.54 -8.97 9.97
CA GLN A 137 -5.23 -10.12 9.40
C GLN A 137 -6.66 -10.13 9.92
N THR A 138 -7.61 -9.82 9.05
CA THR A 138 -9.04 -9.84 9.36
C THR A 138 -9.64 -11.19 8.95
N PRO A 139 -10.73 -11.67 9.59
CA PRO A 139 -11.42 -12.90 9.18
C PRO A 139 -11.95 -12.85 7.75
N SER A 140 -12.25 -11.65 7.24
CA SER A 140 -12.72 -11.44 5.87
C SER A 140 -11.60 -11.33 4.84
N GLY A 141 -10.32 -11.26 5.26
CA GLY A 141 -9.19 -10.97 4.37
C GLY A 141 -9.18 -9.54 3.80
N ARG A 142 -10.08 -8.67 4.30
CA ARG A 142 -10.25 -7.28 3.85
C ARG A 142 -10.29 -6.32 5.03
N LEU A 143 -9.67 -5.15 4.82
CA LEU A 143 -9.80 -3.96 5.66
C LEU A 143 -10.75 -2.98 4.96
N ASP A 144 -11.98 -2.90 5.44
CA ASP A 144 -13.04 -2.09 4.81
C ASP A 144 -12.73 -0.59 4.87
N PHE A 145 -13.10 0.13 3.80
CA PHE A 145 -13.08 1.59 3.83
C PHE A 145 -14.19 2.13 4.75
N PRO A 146 -13.86 2.89 5.82
CA PRO A 146 -14.87 3.44 6.72
C PRO A 146 -15.90 4.27 5.95
N ASN A 147 -17.19 3.97 6.17
CA ASN A 147 -18.31 4.64 5.48
C ASN A 147 -18.20 4.60 3.94
N ARG A 148 -17.52 3.60 3.37
CA ARG A 148 -17.22 3.52 1.92
C ARG A 148 -16.49 4.76 1.40
N ARG A 149 -15.60 5.34 2.20
CA ARG A 149 -14.78 6.50 1.81
C ARG A 149 -13.31 6.13 1.72
N ALA A 150 -12.69 6.45 0.60
CA ALA A 150 -11.26 6.25 0.36
C ALA A 150 -10.58 7.59 0.03
N ARG A 151 -9.43 7.84 0.66
CA ARG A 151 -8.54 8.95 0.32
C ARG A 151 -7.29 8.40 -0.34
N ILE A 152 -6.97 8.93 -1.51
CA ILE A 152 -5.85 8.51 -2.35
C ILE A 152 -4.96 9.72 -2.63
N ILE A 153 -3.65 9.51 -2.51
CA ILE A 153 -2.64 10.37 -3.13
C ILE A 153 -2.10 9.63 -4.36
N LEU A 154 -2.18 10.24 -5.53
CA LEU A 154 -1.77 9.67 -6.81
C LEU A 154 -0.53 10.39 -7.37
N ASP A 155 0.51 9.64 -7.67
CA ASP A 155 1.72 10.18 -8.30
C ASP A 155 1.44 10.64 -9.74
N ASP A 156 2.14 11.68 -10.19
CA ASP A 156 2.13 12.14 -11.58
C ASP A 156 3.50 11.86 -12.21
N PRO A 157 3.61 10.87 -13.12
CA PRO A 157 4.88 10.54 -13.74
C PRO A 157 5.26 11.55 -14.83
N GLN A 158 4.36 12.48 -15.20
CA GLN A 158 4.52 13.42 -16.32
C GLN A 158 4.85 12.73 -17.65
N ARG A 159 4.20 11.58 -17.87
CA ARG A 159 4.40 10.71 -19.02
C ARG A 159 3.09 10.25 -19.62
N GLN A 160 3.18 9.64 -20.78
CA GLN A 160 2.07 8.97 -21.44
C GLN A 160 2.17 7.45 -21.20
N VAL A 161 1.02 6.80 -21.05
CA VAL A 161 0.89 5.34 -21.26
C VAL A 161 0.96 5.04 -22.76
N ARG A 162 1.11 3.78 -23.14
CA ARG A 162 1.27 3.36 -24.55
C ARG A 162 0.18 3.86 -25.50
N SER A 163 -1.04 4.05 -25.01
CA SER A 163 -2.15 4.60 -25.79
C SER A 163 -2.00 6.09 -26.14
N GLY A 164 -0.95 6.77 -25.64
CA GLY A 164 -0.71 8.21 -25.83
C GLY A 164 -1.43 9.09 -24.80
N VAL A 165 -2.27 8.52 -23.94
CA VAL A 165 -2.96 9.25 -22.86
C VAL A 165 -1.97 9.59 -21.75
N ASN A 166 -2.08 10.77 -21.15
CA ASN A 166 -1.31 11.13 -19.96
C ASN A 166 -1.57 10.11 -18.83
N ALA A 167 -0.50 9.53 -18.28
CA ALA A 167 -0.55 8.40 -17.35
C ALA A 167 -1.26 8.74 -16.03
N TYR A 168 -1.07 9.96 -15.49
CA TYR A 168 -1.82 10.42 -14.32
C TYR A 168 -3.32 10.46 -14.62
N THR A 169 -3.70 11.06 -15.75
CA THR A 169 -5.11 11.19 -16.17
C THR A 169 -5.75 9.82 -16.40
N HIS A 170 -5.00 8.90 -17.02
CA HIS A 170 -5.43 7.53 -17.26
C HIS A 170 -5.66 6.77 -15.93
N ALA A 171 -4.69 6.84 -15.01
CA ALA A 171 -4.78 6.23 -13.69
C ALA A 171 -5.96 6.78 -12.89
N GLU A 172 -6.12 8.10 -12.85
CA GLU A 172 -7.21 8.76 -12.13
C GLU A 172 -8.58 8.31 -12.65
N ALA A 173 -8.77 8.28 -13.97
CA ALA A 173 -10.03 7.84 -14.58
C ALA A 173 -10.40 6.41 -14.17
N ARG A 174 -9.42 5.49 -14.23
CA ARG A 174 -9.63 4.09 -13.85
C ARG A 174 -9.95 3.90 -12.38
N LEU A 175 -9.28 4.64 -11.49
CA LEU A 175 -9.58 4.61 -10.06
C LEU A 175 -10.99 5.13 -9.78
N ARG A 176 -11.43 6.20 -10.46
CA ARG A 176 -12.79 6.73 -10.31
C ARG A 176 -13.85 5.75 -10.80
N GLU A 177 -13.64 5.12 -11.96
CA GLU A 177 -14.53 4.08 -12.49
C GLU A 177 -14.63 2.88 -11.54
N ALA A 178 -13.49 2.42 -11.01
CA ALA A 178 -13.46 1.33 -10.04
C ALA A 178 -14.18 1.69 -8.73
N ALA A 179 -14.04 2.92 -8.26
CA ALA A 179 -14.73 3.43 -7.07
C ALA A 179 -16.24 3.52 -7.29
N GLU A 180 -16.70 3.97 -8.46
CA GLU A 180 -18.12 3.97 -8.83
C GLU A 180 -18.70 2.56 -8.79
N HIS A 181 -18.02 1.59 -9.40
CA HIS A 181 -18.42 0.19 -9.37
C HIS A 181 -18.53 -0.35 -7.94
N GLY A 182 -17.55 -0.06 -7.09
CA GLY A 182 -17.51 -0.48 -5.69
C GLY A 182 -18.41 0.33 -4.75
N LYS A 183 -19.11 1.35 -5.27
CA LYS A 183 -19.89 2.33 -4.48
C LYS A 183 -19.06 2.97 -3.37
N VAL A 184 -17.82 3.33 -3.70
CA VAL A 184 -16.87 4.02 -2.82
C VAL A 184 -16.78 5.49 -3.22
N GLU A 185 -16.98 6.37 -2.25
CA GLU A 185 -16.67 7.79 -2.40
C GLU A 185 -15.15 7.95 -2.32
N VAL A 186 -14.51 8.34 -3.43
CA VAL A 186 -13.06 8.47 -3.52
C VAL A 186 -12.63 9.92 -3.67
N SER A 187 -11.74 10.37 -2.78
CA SER A 187 -10.96 11.60 -2.94
C SER A 187 -9.59 11.24 -3.50
N ILE A 188 -9.22 11.81 -4.65
CA ILE A 188 -7.93 11.60 -5.29
C ILE A 188 -7.20 12.94 -5.35
N GLU A 189 -6.07 13.02 -4.66
CA GLU A 189 -5.19 14.18 -4.64
C GLU A 189 -3.95 13.89 -5.49
N ARG A 190 -3.59 14.80 -6.40
CA ARG A 190 -2.31 14.71 -7.12
C ARG A 190 -1.15 14.93 -6.15
N ARG A 191 -0.17 14.03 -6.14
CA ARG A 191 1.02 14.17 -5.30
C ARG A 191 1.80 15.44 -5.66
N LYS A 192 2.17 16.19 -4.62
CA LYS A 192 3.12 17.31 -4.70
C LYS A 192 4.45 16.84 -4.14
N CYS A 193 5.41 16.56 -5.02
CA CYS A 193 6.75 16.14 -4.62
C CYS A 193 7.44 17.23 -3.80
N GLN A 194 8.00 16.87 -2.65
CA GLN A 194 8.76 17.79 -1.80
C GLN A 194 10.15 18.08 -2.39
N THR A 195 10.79 19.16 -1.93
CA THR A 195 12.17 19.49 -2.32
C THR A 195 13.11 18.31 -2.09
N GLY A 196 13.96 18.02 -3.09
CA GLY A 196 14.91 16.90 -3.10
C GLY A 196 14.32 15.56 -3.54
N CYS A 197 13.03 15.51 -3.90
CA CYS A 197 12.41 14.32 -4.45
C CYS A 197 12.88 14.03 -5.88
N ILE A 198 13.25 12.77 -6.15
CA ILE A 198 13.77 12.29 -7.43
C ILE A 198 12.72 11.55 -8.26
N CYS A 199 11.43 11.72 -7.96
CA CYS A 199 10.34 11.05 -8.68
C CYS A 199 10.34 11.38 -10.17
N ALA A 200 10.47 12.65 -10.55
CA ALA A 200 10.48 13.05 -11.95
C ALA A 200 11.61 12.34 -12.73
N SER A 201 12.83 12.29 -12.18
CA SER A 201 13.95 11.61 -12.85
C SER A 201 13.77 10.09 -12.89
N LYS A 202 13.24 9.48 -11.82
CA LYS A 202 12.94 8.04 -11.79
C LYS A 202 11.87 7.66 -12.80
N TYR A 203 10.76 8.39 -12.84
CA TYR A 203 9.68 8.16 -13.81
C TYR A 203 10.13 8.40 -15.25
N ALA A 204 10.97 9.40 -15.50
CA ALA A 204 11.57 9.63 -16.81
C ALA A 204 12.44 8.44 -17.27
N ALA A 205 13.15 7.79 -16.34
CA ALA A 205 14.01 6.65 -16.62
C ALA A 205 13.25 5.31 -16.79
N TRP A 206 11.97 5.23 -16.40
CA TRP A 206 11.18 4.00 -16.58
C TRP A 206 10.98 3.69 -18.07
N SER A 207 10.85 2.42 -18.42
CA SER A 207 10.43 2.06 -19.77
C SER A 207 8.91 2.23 -19.92
N THR A 208 8.39 2.38 -21.14
CA THR A 208 6.94 2.44 -21.38
C THR A 208 6.20 1.23 -20.77
N PRO A 209 6.69 -0.02 -20.88
CA PRO A 209 6.06 -1.16 -20.20
C PRO A 209 5.95 -1.02 -18.68
N VAL A 210 6.91 -0.37 -18.02
CA VAL A 210 6.86 -0.14 -16.57
C VAL A 210 5.84 0.94 -16.23
N VAL A 211 5.73 2.00 -17.04
CA VAL A 211 4.67 3.01 -16.88
C VAL A 211 3.30 2.38 -17.05
N ASP A 212 3.10 1.58 -18.10
CA ASP A 212 1.86 0.83 -18.33
C ASP A 212 1.52 -0.03 -17.11
N PHE A 213 2.45 -0.87 -16.64
CA PHE A 213 2.25 -1.75 -15.48
C PHE A 213 1.75 -1.03 -14.22
N TYR A 214 2.30 0.15 -13.92
CA TYR A 214 1.96 0.88 -12.69
C TYR A 214 0.76 1.83 -12.82
N PHE A 215 0.58 2.48 -13.97
CA PHE A 215 -0.40 3.56 -14.17
C PHE A 215 -1.63 3.17 -15.00
N GLY A 216 -1.63 2.01 -15.66
CA GLY A 216 -2.70 1.59 -16.54
C GLY A 216 -2.54 0.15 -16.97
#